data_AF-A0A6I7F3I5-F1
#
_entry.id   AF-A0A6I7F3I5-F1
#
_cell.length_a   1.000
_cell.length_b   1.000
_cell.length_c   1.000
_cell.angle_alpha   90.00
_cell.angle_beta   90.00
_cell.angle_gamma   90.00
#
_symmetry.space_group_name_H-M   'P 1'
#
loop_
_entity.id
_entity.type
_entity.pdbx_description
1 polymer ?
#
loop_
_entity_poly.entity_id
_entity_poly.type
_entity_poly.pdbx_seq_one_letter_code
_entity_poly.pdbx_strand_id
1 'polypeptide(L)'
;MSLHHQNSKSFLREAKRLISSGKYDYIPRTYDHPTGREVKWIEALLDIGLTNPKQIWQEILTLKPCHYFSGPLTDHARPNEGKVIWIFKKDINKVTVYIKLRIRKKGDCVCLSFHKDW
;
A
#
# COMPACT_ATOMS: atom_id res chain seq x y z
N MET A 1 2.63 24.09 -1.16
CA MET A 1 2.49 22.60 -1.21
C MET A 1 1.95 22.24 -2.59
N SER A 2 2.49 21.22 -3.26
CA SER A 2 2.04 20.84 -4.61
C SER A 2 0.64 20.18 -4.60
N LEU A 3 -0.09 20.28 -5.71
CA LEU A 3 -1.42 19.66 -5.91
C LEU A 3 -1.41 18.16 -5.57
N HIS A 4 -0.34 17.46 -5.91
CA HIS A 4 -0.16 16.04 -5.60
C HIS A 4 -0.12 15.75 -4.09
N HIS A 5 0.50 16.62 -3.30
CA HIS A 5 0.57 16.45 -1.85
C HIS A 5 -0.80 16.67 -1.17
N GLN A 6 -1.61 17.59 -1.68
CA GLN A 6 -2.97 17.79 -1.17
C GLN A 6 -3.89 16.61 -1.51
N ASN A 7 -3.72 16.03 -2.70
CA ASN A 7 -4.46 14.85 -3.13
C ASN A 7 -4.06 13.59 -2.35
N SER A 8 -2.78 13.42 -2.01
CA SER A 8 -2.31 12.26 -1.22
C SER A 8 -2.85 12.29 0.21
N LYS A 9 -2.92 13.48 0.84
CA LYS A 9 -3.51 13.66 2.18
C LYS A 9 -4.99 13.28 2.19
N SER A 10 -5.75 13.74 1.20
CA SER A 10 -7.17 13.42 1.07
C SER A 10 -7.39 11.92 0.82
N PHE A 11 -6.61 11.32 -0.07
CA PHE A 11 -6.64 9.87 -0.30
C PHE A 11 -6.34 9.09 0.98
N LEU A 12 -5.24 9.44 1.67
CA LEU A 12 -4.81 8.72 2.86
C LEU A 12 -5.85 8.81 3.99
N ARG A 13 -6.49 9.98 4.16
CA ARG A 13 -7.59 10.14 5.12
C ARG A 13 -8.75 9.19 4.81
N GLU A 14 -9.15 9.11 3.55
CA GLU A 14 -10.26 8.23 3.14
C GLU A 14 -9.88 6.75 3.25
N ALA A 15 -8.68 6.37 2.83
CA ALA A 15 -8.17 5.01 2.97
C ALA A 15 -8.21 4.55 4.43
N LYS A 16 -7.73 5.39 5.35
CA LYS A 16 -7.78 5.09 6.80
C LYS A 16 -9.21 4.97 7.31
N ARG A 17 -10.11 5.86 6.91
CA ARG A 17 -11.53 5.79 7.28
C ARG A 17 -12.15 4.46 6.85
N LEU A 18 -11.91 4.04 5.61
CA LEU A 18 -12.38 2.76 5.07
C LEU A 18 -11.82 1.57 5.85
N ILE A 19 -10.49 1.56 6.08
CA ILE A 19 -9.82 0.50 6.84
C ILE A 19 -10.39 0.39 8.27
N SER A 20 -10.52 1.52 8.97
CA SER A 20 -11.10 1.56 10.32
C SER A 20 -12.57 1.10 10.37
N SER A 21 -13.30 1.17 9.25
CA SER A 21 -14.68 0.67 9.13
C SER A 21 -14.78 -0.78 8.65
N GLY A 22 -13.66 -1.50 8.54
CA GLY A 22 -13.63 -2.88 8.04
C GLY A 22 -13.75 -3.01 6.51
N LYS A 23 -13.71 -1.89 5.77
CA LYS A 23 -13.83 -1.87 4.30
C LYS A 23 -12.45 -1.90 3.64
N TYR A 24 -11.78 -3.03 3.75
CA TYR A 24 -10.45 -3.23 3.19
C TYR A 24 -10.26 -4.62 2.61
N ASP A 25 -9.27 -4.74 1.72
CA ASP A 25 -8.93 -6.00 1.07
C ASP A 25 -7.42 -6.05 0.77
N TYR A 26 -6.82 -7.22 0.88
CA TYR A 26 -5.42 -7.43 0.52
C TYR A 26 -5.40 -8.38 -0.67
N ILE A 27 -4.63 -8.06 -1.72
CA ILE A 27 -4.48 -8.96 -2.87
C ILE A 27 -3.23 -9.80 -2.65
N PRO A 28 -3.33 -11.11 -2.35
CA PRO A 28 -2.18 -12.01 -2.29
C PRO A 28 -1.42 -11.95 -3.62
N ARG A 29 -0.10 -11.78 -3.56
CA ARG A 29 0.77 -11.74 -4.74
C ARG A 29 2.06 -12.51 -4.50
N THR A 30 2.70 -12.83 -5.61
CA THR A 30 4.11 -13.18 -5.68
C THR A 30 4.84 -12.00 -6.32
N TYR A 31 6.01 -11.66 -5.80
CA TYR A 31 6.82 -10.54 -6.25
C TYR A 31 8.12 -11.05 -6.87
N ASP A 32 8.58 -10.39 -7.93
CA ASP A 32 9.86 -10.66 -8.57
C ASP A 32 10.99 -9.98 -7.77
N HIS A 33 11.78 -10.74 -7.03
CA HIS A 33 12.87 -10.18 -6.22
C HIS A 33 14.11 -9.87 -7.07
N PRO A 34 14.93 -8.85 -6.75
CA PRO A 34 16.11 -8.50 -7.56
C PRO A 34 17.18 -9.58 -7.67
N THR A 35 17.15 -10.58 -6.80
CA THR A 35 18.01 -11.78 -6.89
C THR A 35 17.52 -12.80 -7.92
N GLY A 36 16.42 -12.52 -8.63
CA GLY A 36 15.81 -13.42 -9.62
C GLY A 36 14.91 -14.51 -9.03
N ARG A 37 14.66 -14.49 -7.70
CA ARG A 37 13.71 -15.42 -7.06
C ARG A 37 12.32 -14.80 -6.97
N GLU A 38 11.30 -15.64 -6.95
CA GLU A 38 9.95 -15.24 -6.57
C GLU A 38 9.81 -15.19 -5.04
N VAL A 39 9.10 -14.19 -4.52
CA VAL A 39 8.81 -14.04 -3.08
C VAL A 39 7.30 -13.92 -2.90
N LYS A 40 6.71 -14.83 -2.12
CA LYS A 40 5.28 -14.75 -1.80
C LYS A 40 5.02 -13.60 -0.85
N TRP A 41 3.84 -12.99 -0.93
CA TRP A 41 3.48 -11.87 -0.05
C TRP A 41 3.68 -12.18 1.44
N ILE A 42 3.43 -13.42 1.87
CA ILE A 42 3.61 -13.83 3.26
C ILE A 42 5.09 -13.90 3.66
N GLU A 43 5.98 -14.32 2.76
CA GLU A 43 7.43 -14.30 2.96
C GLU A 43 7.94 -12.85 3.00
N ALA A 44 7.40 -12.00 2.13
CA ALA A 44 7.73 -10.57 2.12
C ALA A 44 7.34 -9.85 3.42
N LEU A 45 6.32 -10.33 4.16
CA LEU A 45 6.01 -9.83 5.50
C LEU A 45 7.07 -10.23 6.52
N LEU A 46 7.56 -11.46 6.44
CA LEU A 46 8.63 -11.94 7.32
C LEU A 46 9.93 -11.15 7.10
N ASP A 47 10.25 -10.82 5.84
CA ASP A 47 11.42 -10.01 5.46
C ASP A 47 11.46 -8.61 6.12
N ILE A 48 10.30 -8.09 6.54
CA ILE A 48 10.15 -6.80 7.21
C ILE A 48 9.79 -6.96 8.71
N GLY A 49 9.86 -8.18 9.24
CA GLY A 49 9.63 -8.50 10.64
C GLY A 49 8.15 -8.51 11.06
N LEU A 50 7.21 -8.72 10.14
CA LEU A 50 5.79 -8.91 10.44
C LEU A 50 5.42 -10.38 10.32
N THR A 51 4.78 -10.92 11.36
CA THR A 51 4.41 -12.35 11.44
C THR A 51 2.90 -12.58 11.34
N ASN A 52 2.11 -11.51 11.42
CA ASN A 52 0.66 -11.57 11.35
C ASN A 52 0.15 -10.62 10.24
N PRO A 53 -0.61 -11.13 9.23
CA PRO A 53 -1.16 -10.30 8.15
C PRO A 53 -2.01 -9.11 8.61
N LYS A 54 -2.63 -9.17 9.80
CA LYS A 54 -3.37 -8.02 10.36
C LYS A 54 -2.47 -6.81 10.61
N GLN A 55 -1.16 -7.01 10.81
CA GLN A 55 -0.19 -5.94 11.01
C GLN A 55 -0.07 -5.03 9.79
N ILE A 56 -0.31 -5.52 8.57
CA ILE A 56 -0.36 -4.68 7.35
C ILE A 56 -1.29 -3.48 7.56
N TRP A 57 -2.49 -3.72 8.08
CA TRP A 57 -3.49 -2.68 8.28
C TRP A 57 -3.15 -1.76 9.44
N GLN A 58 -2.59 -2.31 10.53
CA GLN A 58 -2.07 -1.51 11.64
C GLN A 58 -1.00 -0.53 11.15
N GLU A 59 -0.09 -1.00 10.30
CA GLU A 59 0.97 -0.19 9.70
C GLU A 59 0.41 0.87 8.74
N ILE A 60 -0.53 0.50 7.86
CA ILE A 60 -1.19 1.47 6.94
C ILE A 60 -1.93 2.57 7.71
N LEU A 61 -2.60 2.23 8.81
CA LEU A 61 -3.31 3.21 9.66
C LEU A 61 -2.36 4.23 10.30
N THR A 62 -1.08 3.92 10.44
CA THR A 62 -0.05 4.84 10.97
C THR A 62 0.65 5.67 9.89
N LEU A 63 0.36 5.48 8.60
CA LEU A 63 0.98 6.26 7.52
C LEU A 63 0.75 7.76 7.72
N LYS A 64 1.76 8.57 7.41
CA LYS A 64 1.72 10.02 7.49
C LYS A 64 1.89 10.62 6.09
N PRO A 65 1.49 11.88 5.85
CA PRO A 65 1.72 12.54 4.57
C PRO A 65 3.19 12.56 4.13
N CYS A 66 4.15 12.58 5.07
CA CYS A 66 5.58 12.50 4.77
C CYS A 66 6.04 11.13 4.23
N HIS A 67 5.23 10.08 4.36
CA HIS A 67 5.51 8.77 3.76
C HIS A 67 5.07 8.67 2.30
N TYR A 68 4.38 9.69 1.78
CA TYR A 68 3.98 9.70 0.37
C TYR A 68 5.23 9.69 -0.51
N PHE A 69 5.25 8.77 -1.48
CA PHE A 69 6.36 8.64 -2.43
C PHE A 69 5.92 8.99 -3.85
N SER A 70 4.81 8.41 -4.32
CA SER A 70 4.33 8.64 -5.69
C SER A 70 2.83 8.44 -5.82
N GLY A 71 2.21 9.14 -6.78
CA GLY A 71 0.78 9.11 -7.03
C GLY A 71 0.16 10.48 -7.33
N PRO A 72 -1.09 10.51 -7.78
CA PRO A 72 -1.85 9.35 -8.24
C PRO A 72 -1.28 8.78 -9.55
N LEU A 73 -1.20 7.45 -9.65
CA LEU A 73 -0.80 6.75 -10.87
C LEU A 73 -2.00 6.08 -11.53
N THR A 74 -1.94 5.93 -12.85
CA THR A 74 -2.92 5.14 -13.60
C THR A 74 -2.73 3.65 -13.29
N ASP A 75 -3.82 2.97 -12.95
CA ASP A 75 -3.85 1.50 -12.87
C ASP A 75 -4.03 0.91 -14.27
N HIS A 76 -2.91 0.56 -14.92
CA HIS A 76 -2.92 0.00 -16.27
C HIS A 76 -3.49 -1.43 -16.34
N ALA A 77 -3.46 -2.17 -15.22
CA ALA A 77 -3.96 -3.54 -15.18
C ALA A 77 -5.48 -3.63 -15.01
N ARG A 78 -6.12 -2.54 -14.53
CA ARG A 78 -7.57 -2.45 -14.27
C ARG A 78 -8.13 -1.09 -14.70
N PRO A 79 -8.13 -0.77 -16.01
CA PRO A 79 -8.53 0.54 -16.52
C PRO A 79 -9.99 0.91 -16.19
N ASN A 80 -10.86 -0.08 -15.99
CA ASN A 80 -12.31 0.11 -15.77
C ASN A 80 -12.70 0.32 -14.30
N GLU A 81 -11.80 0.05 -13.35
CA GLU A 81 -12.10 0.06 -11.90
C GLU A 81 -11.96 1.44 -11.23
N GLY A 82 -11.59 2.48 -11.99
CA GLY A 82 -11.34 3.82 -11.45
C GLY A 82 -9.89 3.96 -10.99
N LYS A 83 -9.22 4.97 -11.55
CA LYS A 83 -7.77 5.17 -11.44
C LYS A 83 -7.46 6.07 -10.25
N VAL A 84 -6.70 5.57 -9.29
CA VAL A 84 -5.57 6.26 -8.65
C VAL A 84 -4.83 5.26 -7.74
N ILE A 85 -3.65 4.81 -8.17
CA ILE A 85 -2.72 4.07 -7.31
C ILE A 85 -1.88 5.08 -6.55
N TRP A 86 -1.68 4.82 -5.26
CA TRP A 86 -0.85 5.62 -4.39
C TRP A 86 0.24 4.77 -3.77
N ILE A 87 1.47 5.27 -3.79
CA ILE A 87 2.65 4.60 -3.28
C ILE A 87 3.17 5.40 -2.07
N PHE A 88 3.40 4.67 -0.99
CA PHE A 88 4.01 5.17 0.22
C PHE A 88 5.28 4.36 0.52
N LYS A 89 6.23 5.01 1.17
CA LYS A 89 7.41 4.37 1.75
C LYS A 89 7.49 4.69 3.24
N LYS A 90 7.63 3.66 4.06
CA LYS A 90 7.69 3.79 5.52
C LYS A 90 8.71 2.82 6.09
N ASP A 91 9.50 3.26 7.06
CA ASP A 91 10.34 2.35 7.84
C ASP A 91 9.51 1.56 8.85
N ILE A 92 9.62 0.24 8.79
CA ILE A 92 9.02 -0.73 9.70
C ILE A 92 10.15 -1.66 10.13
N ASN A 93 10.41 -1.77 11.44
CA ASN A 93 11.53 -2.56 11.97
C ASN A 93 12.89 -2.25 11.32
N LYS A 94 13.18 -0.96 11.06
CA LYS A 94 14.39 -0.48 10.37
C LYS A 94 14.53 -0.92 8.91
N VAL A 95 13.45 -1.43 8.31
CA VAL A 95 13.38 -1.78 6.88
C VAL A 95 12.45 -0.78 6.19
N THR A 96 12.93 -0.12 5.14
CA THR A 96 12.08 0.71 4.28
C THR A 96 11.11 -0.19 3.51
N VAL A 97 9.81 0.02 3.68
CA VAL A 97 8.74 -0.80 3.10
C VAL A 97 8.03 -0.02 2.01
N TYR A 98 7.89 -0.63 0.85
CA TYR A 98 7.07 -0.17 -0.28
C TYR A 98 5.61 -0.59 -0.09
N ILE A 99 4.70 0.39 -0.10
CA ILE A 99 3.28 0.19 0.18
C ILE A 99 2.45 0.77 -0.97
N LYS A 100 1.68 -0.07 -1.65
CA LYS A 100 0.87 0.32 -2.82
C LYS A 100 -0.61 0.16 -2.52
N LEU A 101 -1.36 1.26 -2.55
CA LEU A 101 -2.77 1.32 -2.19
C LEU A 101 -3.64 1.82 -3.33
N ARG A 102 -4.92 1.43 -3.32
CA ARG A 102 -5.99 2.03 -4.11
C ARG A 102 -7.31 2.03 -3.34
N ILE A 103 -8.27 2.84 -3.78
CA ILE A 103 -9.66 2.74 -3.34
C ILE A 103 -10.49 2.34 -4.57
N ARG A 104 -11.24 1.23 -4.49
CA ARG A 104 -12.09 0.77 -5.61
C ARG A 104 -13.41 1.53 -5.63
N LYS A 105 -14.06 1.56 -6.79
CA LYS A 105 -15.43 2.08 -6.96
C LYS A 105 -16.45 1.47 -5.98
N LYS A 106 -16.28 0.19 -5.60
CA LYS A 106 -17.16 -0.49 -4.63
C LYS A 106 -16.99 -0.01 -3.17
N GLY A 107 -16.10 0.95 -2.92
CA GLY A 107 -15.99 1.65 -1.64
C GLY A 107 -15.12 0.93 -0.60
N ASP A 108 -14.03 0.30 -1.02
CA ASP A 108 -13.04 -0.31 -0.12
C ASP A 108 -11.60 0.06 -0.49
N CYS A 109 -10.72 0.05 0.51
CA CYS A 109 -9.29 0.28 0.34
C CYS A 109 -8.58 -1.06 0.09
N VAL A 110 -7.81 -1.13 -0.99
CA VAL A 110 -7.07 -2.33 -1.38
C VAL A 110 -5.58 -2.11 -1.24
N CYS A 111 -4.90 -3.01 -0.54
CA CYS A 111 -3.45 -3.11 -0.55
C CYS A 111 -3.02 -4.04 -1.70
N LEU A 112 -2.24 -3.48 -2.63
CA LEU A 112 -1.75 -4.16 -3.83
C LEU A 112 -0.35 -4.72 -3.65
N SER A 113 0.50 -4.05 -2.87
CA SER A 113 1.88 -4.44 -2.57
C SER A 113 2.24 -3.99 -1.17
N PHE A 114 2.92 -4.86 -0.42
CA PHE A 114 3.45 -4.57 0.91
C PHE A 114 4.70 -5.42 1.14
N HIS A 115 5.88 -4.87 0.85
CA HIS A 115 7.15 -5.58 0.94
C HIS A 115 8.31 -4.61 1.14
N LYS A 116 9.49 -5.12 1.48
CA LYS A 116 10.74 -4.34 1.50
C LYS A 116 10.93 -3.61 0.16
N ASP A 117 11.37 -2.35 0.23
CA ASP A 117 11.72 -1.55 -0.94
C ASP A 117 13.06 -2.03 -1.50
N TRP A 118 13.01 -2.81 -2.56
CA TRP A 118 14.14 -3.37 -3.29
C TRP A 118 14.03 -3.08 -4.78
#